data_AF-A0A7C3UDG4-F1
#
_entry.id   AF-A0A7C3UDG4-F1
#
_cell.length_a   1.000
_cell.length_b   1.000
_cell.length_c   1.000
_cell.angle_alpha   90.00
_cell.angle_beta   90.00
_cell.angle_gamma   90.00
#
_symmetry.space_group_name_H-M   'P 1'
#
loop_
_entity.id
_entity.type
_entity.pdbx_description
1 polymer ?
#
loop_
_entity_poly.entity_id
_entity_poly.type
_entity_poly.pdbx_seq_one_letter_code
_entity_poly.pdbx_strand_id
1 'polypeptide(L)'
;MVKRFKFRKRRLKMVKTPPFTAFVLIKIEGGLKETVRKIKKIPGVRCVDPVTGEYDLIVKLEAEREDEVKKRVDQMRSIESIKGTLTLSVRPPIPEVYTDVESKIREIVGETGSVEPKYGGYDITVLNESMFPWPTVFKLLWEYQFEIWVTEKEDKVVISCKSPFT
;
A
#
# COMPACT_ATOMS: atom_id res chain seq x y z
N MET A 1 -9.79 -24.53 -22.96
CA MET A 1 -9.51 -23.24 -23.63
C MET A 1 -9.44 -22.15 -22.55
N VAL A 2 -8.25 -21.66 -22.19
CA VAL A 2 -8.11 -20.69 -21.10
C VAL A 2 -8.58 -19.31 -21.58
N LYS A 3 -9.82 -18.93 -21.28
CA LYS A 3 -10.26 -17.54 -21.46
C LYS A 3 -9.63 -16.68 -20.36
N ARG A 4 -8.48 -16.09 -20.67
CA ARG A 4 -7.77 -15.17 -19.77
C ARG A 4 -8.56 -13.85 -19.74
N PHE A 5 -9.53 -13.74 -18.84
CA PHE A 5 -10.20 -12.46 -18.58
C PHE A 5 -9.24 -11.53 -17.86
N LYS A 6 -8.47 -10.78 -18.64
CA LYS A 6 -7.73 -9.63 -18.11
C LYS A 6 -8.77 -8.55 -17.84
N PHE A 7 -9.08 -8.28 -16.57
CA PHE A 7 -9.85 -7.11 -16.20
C PHE A 7 -9.10 -5.87 -16.71
N ARG A 8 -9.50 -5.38 -17.89
CA ARG A 8 -8.96 -4.19 -18.52
C ARG A 8 -9.44 -3.02 -17.66
N LYS A 9 -8.50 -2.40 -16.92
CA LYS A 9 -8.69 -1.21 -16.08
C LYS A 9 -9.62 -0.20 -16.78
N ARG A 10 -10.93 -0.30 -16.53
CA ARG A 10 -11.85 0.81 -16.77
C ARG A 10 -11.52 1.81 -15.68
N ARG A 11 -11.09 2.98 -16.13
CA ARG A 11 -10.60 4.13 -15.37
C ARG A 11 -11.72 4.68 -14.47
N LEU A 12 -12.15 3.91 -13.47
CA LEU A 12 -12.81 4.49 -12.29
C LEU A 12 -11.75 5.31 -11.59
N LYS A 13 -12.09 6.57 -11.29
CA LYS A 13 -11.23 7.54 -10.61
C LYS A 13 -10.53 6.82 -9.46
N MET A 14 -9.23 6.62 -9.63
CA MET A 14 -8.38 5.95 -8.67
C MET A 14 -8.63 6.59 -7.30
N VAL A 15 -8.90 5.76 -6.29
CA VAL A 15 -8.34 6.02 -4.97
C VAL A 15 -6.87 6.28 -5.27
N LYS A 16 -6.44 7.56 -5.28
CA LYS A 16 -5.04 7.91 -5.52
C LYS A 16 -4.27 7.01 -4.56
N THR A 17 -3.40 6.15 -5.10
CA THR A 17 -2.42 5.43 -4.29
C THR A 17 -1.92 6.44 -3.26
N PRO A 18 -1.95 6.14 -1.95
CA PRO A 18 -1.51 7.11 -0.98
C PRO A 18 -0.11 7.53 -1.42
N PRO A 19 0.14 8.83 -1.62
CA PRO A 19 1.45 9.29 -2.04
C PRO A 19 2.49 8.68 -1.09
N PHE A 20 3.64 8.27 -1.62
CA PHE A 20 4.78 7.85 -0.82
C PHE A 20 4.97 8.88 0.29
N THR A 21 4.66 8.45 1.50
CA THR A 21 4.63 9.33 2.67
C THR A 21 5.87 9.05 3.49
N ALA A 22 6.54 10.10 3.92
CA ALA A 22 7.65 9.98 4.83
C ALA A 22 7.56 11.05 5.91
N PHE A 23 7.95 10.70 7.12
CA PHE A 23 8.20 11.65 8.18
C PHE A 23 9.70 11.87 8.29
N VAL A 24 10.14 13.11 8.20
CA VAL A 24 11.55 13.49 8.34
C VAL A 24 11.69 14.22 9.66
N LEU A 25 12.45 13.63 10.57
CA LEU A 25 12.89 14.30 11.79
C LEU A 25 14.18 15.04 11.49
N ILE A 26 14.26 16.31 11.88
CA ILE A 26 15.38 17.18 11.52
C ILE A 26 15.96 17.79 12.77
N LYS A 27 17.29 17.71 12.89
CA LYS A 27 18.08 18.39 13.90
C LYS A 27 18.73 19.63 13.31
N ILE A 28 18.59 20.74 14.01
CA ILE A 28 18.94 22.08 13.54
C ILE A 28 19.94 22.70 14.51
N GLU A 29 20.96 23.36 13.97
CA GLU A 29 21.87 24.20 14.75
C GLU A 29 21.66 25.66 14.33
N GLY A 30 20.81 26.37 15.07
CA GLY A 30 20.46 27.76 14.81
C GLY A 30 19.52 27.98 13.61
N GLY A 31 18.94 29.17 13.52
CA GLY A 31 18.18 29.56 12.31
C GLY A 31 16.81 28.91 12.12
N LEU A 32 16.18 28.35 13.15
CA LEU A 32 14.89 27.61 13.09
C LEU A 32 13.82 28.26 12.19
N LYS A 33 13.55 29.56 12.38
CA LYS A 33 12.53 30.29 11.59
C LYS A 33 12.84 30.31 10.09
N GLU A 34 14.12 30.45 9.73
CA GLU A 34 14.55 30.48 8.34
C GLU A 34 14.52 29.08 7.73
N THR A 35 14.98 28.07 8.48
CA THR A 35 14.94 26.66 8.07
C THR A 35 13.52 26.21 7.77
N VAL A 36 12.55 26.52 8.66
CA VAL A 36 11.12 26.22 8.43
C VAL A 36 10.61 26.90 7.15
N ARG A 37 10.97 28.15 6.91
CA ARG A 37 10.57 28.87 5.68
C ARG A 37 11.16 28.24 4.41
N LYS A 38 12.41 27.75 4.46
CA LYS A 38 13.05 27.05 3.33
C LYS A 38 12.38 25.70 3.08
N ILE A 39 12.17 24.89 4.13
CA ILE A 39 11.54 23.57 4.01
C ILE A 39 10.12 23.68 3.46
N LYS A 40 9.32 24.66 3.91
CA LYS A 40 7.94 24.86 3.42
C LYS A 40 7.85 25.13 1.91
N LYS A 41 8.94 25.57 1.26
CA LYS A 41 8.99 25.79 -0.20
C LYS A 41 9.30 24.51 -0.99
N ILE A 42 9.73 23.43 -0.33
CA ILE A 42 10.07 22.18 -1.00
C ILE A 42 8.78 21.48 -1.46
N PRO A 43 8.70 21.05 -2.74
CA PRO A 43 7.51 20.39 -3.27
C PRO A 43 7.07 19.18 -2.44
N GLY A 44 5.75 19.12 -2.18
CA GLY A 44 5.08 18.05 -1.45
C GLY A 44 5.47 17.90 0.03
N VAL A 45 6.08 18.93 0.62
CA VAL A 45 6.00 19.15 2.07
C VAL A 45 4.56 19.50 2.44
N ARG A 46 3.96 18.75 3.36
CA ARG A 46 2.58 18.95 3.84
C ARG A 46 2.53 19.72 5.15
N CYS A 47 3.40 19.35 6.09
CA CYS A 47 3.52 20.05 7.36
C CYS A 47 5.00 20.10 7.77
N VAL A 48 5.32 21.14 8.54
CA VAL A 48 6.62 21.38 9.15
C VAL A 48 6.32 21.93 10.53
N ASP A 49 6.48 21.07 11.53
CA ASP A 49 6.08 21.36 12.90
C ASP A 49 7.33 21.31 13.80
N PRO A 50 7.64 22.40 14.52
CA PRO A 50 8.64 22.36 15.56
C PRO A 50 8.23 21.43 16.69
N VAL A 51 9.17 20.65 17.20
CA VAL A 51 8.92 19.68 18.27
C VAL A 51 9.93 19.87 19.39
N THR A 52 9.56 19.41 20.59
CA THR A 52 10.47 19.37 21.75
C THR A 52 10.96 17.94 21.90
N GLY A 53 12.27 17.70 21.76
CA GLY A 53 12.87 16.37 21.83
C GLY A 53 14.33 16.36 21.35
N GLU A 54 14.82 15.18 20.94
CA GLU A 54 16.18 15.03 20.38
C GLU A 54 16.36 15.76 19.02
N TYR A 55 15.24 15.94 18.32
CA TYR A 55 15.10 16.63 17.05
C TYR A 55 14.29 17.92 17.24
N ASP A 56 14.47 18.88 16.34
CA ASP A 56 13.87 20.21 16.42
C ASP A 56 12.63 20.36 15.54
N LEU A 57 12.55 19.60 14.43
CA LEU A 57 11.39 19.59 13.53
C LEU A 57 10.94 18.18 13.18
N ILE A 58 9.63 18.03 12.96
CA ILE A 58 9.03 16.94 12.18
C ILE A 58 8.44 17.49 10.88
N VAL A 59 8.70 16.81 9.77
CA VAL A 59 8.23 17.19 8.44
C VAL A 59 7.48 16.02 7.82
N LYS A 60 6.24 16.25 7.40
CA LYS A 60 5.50 15.27 6.58
C LYS A 60 5.70 15.56 5.10
N LEU A 61 6.21 14.57 4.37
CA LEU A 61 6.39 14.59 2.92
C LEU A 61 5.41 13.64 2.24
N GLU A 62 4.91 14.04 1.08
CA GLU A 62 4.07 13.22 0.20
C GLU A 62 4.54 13.35 -1.26
N ALA A 63 4.86 12.23 -1.90
CA ALA A 63 5.31 12.18 -3.29
C ALA A 63 4.63 11.07 -4.10
N GLU A 64 4.65 11.14 -5.43
CA GLU A 64 4.07 10.08 -6.26
C GLU A 64 5.01 8.89 -6.44
N ARG A 65 6.31 9.09 -6.17
CA ARG A 65 7.37 8.08 -6.32
C ARG A 65 8.35 8.12 -5.15
N GLU A 66 8.92 6.98 -4.80
CA GLU A 66 9.92 6.87 -3.72
C GLU A 66 11.18 7.72 -4.01
N ASP A 67 11.63 7.78 -5.27
CA ASP A 67 12.83 8.53 -5.65
C ASP A 67 12.66 10.04 -5.45
N GLU A 68 11.44 10.56 -5.56
CA GLU A 68 11.14 11.96 -5.26
C GLU A 68 11.27 12.26 -3.77
N VAL A 69 10.88 11.33 -2.90
CA VAL A 69 11.06 11.51 -1.44
C VAL A 69 12.54 11.66 -1.12
N LYS A 70 13.39 10.78 -1.68
CA LYS A 70 14.85 10.84 -1.47
C LYS A 70 15.43 12.18 -1.93
N LYS A 71 15.11 12.62 -3.15
CA LYS A 71 15.54 13.92 -3.69
C LYS A 71 15.15 15.09 -2.79
N ARG A 72 13.92 15.08 -2.23
CA ARG A 72 13.43 16.13 -1.33
C ARG A 72 14.14 16.11 0.02
N VAL A 73 14.43 14.93 0.56
CA VAL A 73 15.23 14.78 1.78
C VAL A 73 16.65 15.32 1.56
N ASP A 74 17.26 15.00 0.42
CA ASP A 74 18.60 15.51 0.08
C ASP A 74 18.60 17.04 -0.11
N GLN A 75 17.52 17.60 -0.65
CA GLN A 75 17.31 19.06 -0.71
C GLN A 75 17.16 19.69 0.69
N MET A 76 16.57 19.00 1.66
CA MET A 76 16.55 19.49 3.05
C MET A 76 17.94 19.44 3.67
N ARG A 77 18.69 18.36 3.45
CA ARG A 77 20.05 18.19 3.99
C ARG A 77 21.06 19.22 3.48
N SER A 78 20.82 19.83 2.32
CA SER A 78 21.68 20.90 1.78
C SER A 78 21.46 22.26 2.46
N ILE A 79 20.47 22.41 3.33
CA ILE A 79 20.27 23.63 4.12
C ILE A 79 21.30 23.66 5.25
N GLU A 80 22.19 24.66 5.25
CA GLU A 80 23.33 24.80 6.18
C GLU A 80 23.00 24.64 7.68
N SER A 81 21.81 25.10 8.10
CA SER A 81 21.34 24.99 9.48
C SER A 81 21.01 23.55 9.92
N ILE A 82 20.86 22.60 8.98
CA ILE A 82 20.48 21.22 9.27
C ILE A 82 21.75 20.40 9.55
N LYS A 83 21.83 19.81 10.75
CA LYS A 83 22.96 18.95 11.15
C LYS A 83 22.68 17.47 11.02
N GLY A 84 21.42 17.08 11.06
CA GLY A 84 21.02 15.68 10.99
C GLY A 84 19.59 15.51 10.56
N THR A 85 19.32 14.38 9.91
CA THR A 85 17.96 14.00 9.50
C THR A 85 17.76 12.51 9.72
N LEU A 86 16.62 12.12 10.30
CA LEU A 86 16.15 10.74 10.31
C LEU A 86 14.89 10.66 9.44
N THR A 87 14.89 9.77 8.45
CA THR A 87 13.74 9.61 7.53
C THR A 87 13.00 8.32 7.86
N LEU A 88 11.72 8.46 8.20
CA LEU A 88 10.79 7.39 8.46
C LEU A 88 9.84 7.25 7.27
N SER A 89 10.22 6.41 6.31
CA SER A 89 9.36 6.08 5.17
C SER A 89 8.18 5.23 5.63
N VAL A 90 6.97 5.73 5.41
CA VAL A 90 5.74 5.00 5.72
C VAL A 90 5.59 3.90 4.68
N ARG A 91 5.79 2.65 5.11
CA ARG A 91 5.42 1.49 4.32
C ARG A 91 3.91 1.25 4.47
N PRO A 92 3.22 0.78 3.42
CA PRO A 92 1.86 0.28 3.60
C PRO A 92 1.86 -0.80 4.70
N PRO A 93 0.77 -0.91 5.47
CA PRO A 93 0.66 -1.96 6.47
C PRO A 93 0.92 -3.31 5.82
N ILE A 94 1.78 -4.12 6.44
CA ILE A 94 2.03 -5.50 6.02
C ILE A 94 0.72 -6.26 6.33
N PRO A 95 0.00 -6.78 5.32
CA PRO A 95 -1.31 -7.40 5.54
C PRO A 95 -1.27 -8.64 6.46
N GLU A 96 -0.08 -9.19 6.70
CA GLU A 96 0.14 -10.45 7.41
C GLU A 96 0.05 -10.34 8.93
N VAL A 97 0.14 -9.13 9.51
CA VAL A 97 0.35 -9.03 10.97
C VAL A 97 -0.94 -9.17 11.80
N TYR A 98 -2.14 -9.13 11.21
CA TYR A 98 -3.38 -9.23 12.03
C TYR A 98 -4.58 -9.99 11.47
N THR A 99 -4.54 -10.63 10.31
CA THR A 99 -5.68 -11.44 9.87
C THR A 99 -5.23 -12.66 9.08
N ASP A 100 -5.61 -13.84 9.55
CA ASP A 100 -5.58 -15.06 8.75
C ASP A 100 -6.55 -14.90 7.57
N VAL A 101 -6.02 -14.38 6.46
CA VAL A 101 -6.77 -14.11 5.23
C VAL A 101 -7.39 -15.41 4.71
N GLU A 102 -6.72 -16.54 4.93
CA GLU A 102 -7.24 -17.85 4.58
C GLU A 102 -8.52 -18.16 5.36
N SER A 103 -8.52 -17.98 6.68
CA SER A 103 -9.74 -18.14 7.50
C SER A 103 -10.88 -17.24 7.02
N LYS A 104 -10.60 -15.98 6.66
CA LYS A 104 -11.63 -15.08 6.11
C LYS A 104 -12.18 -15.53 4.76
N ILE A 105 -11.29 -15.97 3.85
CA ILE A 105 -11.72 -16.48 2.54
C ILE A 105 -12.57 -17.73 2.75
N ARG A 106 -12.14 -18.66 3.61
CA ARG A 106 -12.88 -19.87 3.96
C ARG A 106 -14.24 -19.57 4.59
N GLU A 107 -14.32 -18.60 5.50
CA GLU A 107 -15.58 -18.16 6.12
C GLU A 107 -16.56 -17.59 5.09
N ILE A 108 -16.08 -16.70 4.20
CA ILE A 108 -16.93 -16.09 3.18
C ILE A 108 -17.36 -17.12 2.14
N VAL A 109 -16.44 -17.98 1.69
CA VAL A 109 -16.72 -19.01 0.67
C VAL A 109 -17.65 -20.09 1.23
N GLY A 110 -17.48 -20.46 2.50
CA GLY A 110 -18.29 -21.48 3.18
C GLY A 110 -18.39 -22.77 2.37
N GLU A 111 -19.59 -23.32 2.26
CA GLU A 111 -19.87 -24.55 1.50
C GLU A 111 -19.98 -24.31 -0.02
N THR A 112 -19.99 -23.05 -0.46
CA THR A 112 -20.20 -22.70 -1.88
C THR A 112 -18.94 -22.85 -2.73
N GLY A 113 -17.79 -23.05 -2.09
CA GLY A 113 -16.50 -23.28 -2.75
C GLY A 113 -15.48 -23.96 -1.83
N SER A 114 -14.32 -24.28 -2.39
CA SER A 114 -13.17 -24.83 -1.67
C SER A 114 -11.97 -23.89 -1.85
N VAL A 115 -11.12 -23.76 -0.83
CA VAL A 115 -9.95 -22.88 -0.83
C VAL A 115 -8.70 -23.72 -0.63
N GLU A 116 -7.76 -23.66 -1.56
CA GLU A 116 -6.50 -24.39 -1.51
C GLU A 116 -5.30 -23.43 -1.58
N PRO A 117 -4.27 -23.59 -0.73
CA PRO A 117 -3.08 -22.73 -0.79
C PRO A 117 -2.22 -23.05 -2.02
N LYS A 118 -1.65 -22.01 -2.65
CA LYS A 118 -0.81 -22.14 -3.84
C LYS A 118 0.26 -21.04 -3.91
N TYR A 119 1.53 -21.42 -3.95
CA TYR A 119 2.73 -20.55 -4.12
C TYR A 119 2.49 -19.03 -3.98
N GLY A 120 2.32 -18.56 -2.73
CA GLY A 120 2.12 -17.13 -2.41
C GLY A 120 0.68 -16.62 -2.57
N GLY A 121 -0.31 -17.51 -2.50
CA GLY A 121 -1.71 -17.18 -2.66
C GLY A 121 -2.64 -18.38 -2.49
N TYR A 122 -3.82 -18.33 -3.12
CA TYR A 122 -4.88 -19.32 -2.95
C TYR A 122 -5.58 -19.62 -4.28
N ASP A 123 -6.00 -20.86 -4.51
CA ASP A 123 -6.95 -21.25 -5.54
C ASP A 123 -8.32 -21.48 -4.86
N ILE A 124 -9.33 -20.71 -5.26
CA ILE A 124 -10.72 -20.86 -4.80
C ILE A 124 -11.52 -21.56 -5.89
N THR A 125 -11.93 -22.79 -5.64
CA THR A 125 -12.79 -23.56 -6.55
C THR A 125 -14.25 -23.30 -6.21
N VAL A 126 -15.03 -22.80 -7.15
CA VAL A 126 -16.46 -22.57 -7.00
C VAL A 126 -17.20 -23.90 -7.16
N LEU A 127 -17.90 -24.35 -6.12
CA LEU A 127 -18.66 -25.59 -6.12
C LEU A 127 -20.13 -25.35 -6.48
N ASN A 128 -20.68 -24.20 -6.09
CA ASN A 128 -22.05 -23.80 -6.38
C ASN A 128 -22.11 -22.37 -6.92
N GLU A 129 -22.15 -22.21 -8.23
CA GLU A 129 -22.08 -20.90 -8.90
C GLU A 129 -23.24 -19.96 -8.55
N SER A 130 -24.43 -20.52 -8.31
CA SER A 130 -25.65 -19.75 -8.01
C SER A 130 -25.63 -19.12 -6.63
N MET A 131 -25.01 -19.79 -5.66
CA MET A 131 -24.95 -19.36 -4.26
C MET A 131 -23.60 -18.75 -3.88
N PHE A 132 -22.59 -18.87 -4.73
CA PHE A 132 -21.25 -18.37 -4.44
C PHE A 132 -21.27 -16.85 -4.22
N PRO A 133 -20.68 -16.34 -3.12
CA PRO A 133 -20.72 -14.92 -2.78
C PRO A 133 -19.68 -14.12 -3.58
N TRP A 134 -19.86 -14.09 -4.91
CA TRP A 134 -18.97 -13.40 -5.86
C TRP A 134 -18.59 -11.98 -5.45
N PRO A 135 -19.54 -11.10 -5.06
CA PRO A 135 -19.20 -9.70 -4.74
C PRO A 135 -18.29 -9.60 -3.52
N THR A 136 -18.57 -10.42 -2.49
CA THR A 136 -17.83 -10.40 -1.22
C THR A 136 -16.42 -10.96 -1.40
N VAL A 137 -16.28 -12.07 -2.15
CA VAL A 137 -14.98 -12.67 -2.45
C VAL A 137 -14.12 -11.71 -3.27
N PHE A 138 -14.65 -11.14 -4.35
CA PHE A 138 -13.88 -10.18 -5.15
C PHE A 138 -13.55 -8.89 -4.40
N LYS A 139 -14.47 -8.40 -3.55
CA LYS A 139 -14.21 -7.23 -2.70
C LYS A 139 -13.07 -7.51 -1.72
N LEU A 140 -13.08 -8.65 -1.04
CA LEU A 140 -12.01 -9.04 -0.11
C LEU A 140 -10.67 -9.14 -0.85
N LEU A 141 -10.60 -9.89 -1.95
CA LEU A 141 -9.35 -10.05 -2.72
C LEU A 141 -8.83 -8.70 -3.24
N TRP A 142 -9.74 -7.79 -3.63
CA TRP A 142 -9.40 -6.43 -4.06
C TRP A 142 -8.86 -5.56 -2.93
N GLU A 143 -9.50 -5.56 -1.76
CA GLU A 143 -9.08 -4.77 -0.58
C GLU A 143 -7.68 -5.17 -0.12
N TYR A 144 -7.36 -6.46 -0.21
CA TYR A 144 -6.04 -6.99 0.13
C TYR A 144 -5.03 -6.94 -1.05
N GLN A 145 -5.40 -6.31 -2.16
CA GLN A 145 -4.54 -6.09 -3.34
C GLN A 145 -4.01 -7.36 -4.02
N PHE A 146 -4.73 -8.49 -3.91
CA PHE A 146 -4.35 -9.72 -4.60
C PHE A 146 -4.39 -9.53 -6.12
N GLU A 147 -3.43 -10.14 -6.82
CA GLU A 147 -3.58 -10.40 -8.25
C GLU A 147 -4.57 -11.55 -8.43
N ILE A 148 -5.59 -11.37 -9.26
CA ILE A 148 -6.70 -12.33 -9.43
C ILE A 148 -6.74 -12.85 -10.86
N TRP A 149 -6.88 -14.17 -11.01
CA TRP A 149 -7.15 -14.86 -12.27
C TRP A 149 -8.35 -15.77 -12.11
N VAL A 150 -9.31 -15.66 -13.02
CA VAL A 150 -10.44 -16.57 -13.10
C VAL A 150 -10.18 -17.54 -14.25
N THR A 151 -10.24 -18.82 -13.96
CA THR A 151 -10.03 -19.91 -14.91
C THR A 151 -11.15 -20.92 -14.79
N GLU A 152 -11.35 -21.73 -15.82
CA GLU A 152 -12.31 -22.83 -15.82
C GLU A 152 -11.50 -24.13 -15.93
N LYS A 153 -11.69 -25.04 -14.98
CA LYS A 153 -11.02 -26.35 -14.92
C LYS A 153 -12.06 -27.40 -14.58
N GLU A 154 -12.13 -28.47 -15.37
CA GLU A 154 -13.03 -29.60 -15.12
C GLU A 154 -14.50 -29.18 -14.89
N ASP A 155 -15.01 -28.26 -15.72
CA ASP A 155 -16.38 -27.73 -15.63
C ASP A 155 -16.68 -26.96 -14.32
N LYS A 156 -15.63 -26.52 -13.62
CA LYS A 156 -15.72 -25.67 -12.42
C LYS A 156 -14.94 -24.38 -12.61
N VAL A 157 -15.48 -23.29 -12.08
CA VAL A 157 -14.77 -22.00 -12.05
C VAL A 157 -13.76 -22.01 -10.90
N VAL A 158 -12.50 -21.68 -11.21
CA VAL A 158 -11.40 -21.57 -10.25
C VAL A 158 -10.84 -20.15 -10.27
N ILE A 159 -10.91 -19.48 -9.11
CA ILE A 159 -10.35 -18.15 -8.87
C ILE A 159 -8.98 -18.34 -8.22
N SER A 160 -7.90 -18.20 -8.98
CA SER A 160 -6.55 -18.11 -8.44
C SER A 160 -6.29 -16.68 -7.98
N CYS A 161 -5.76 -16.51 -6.78
CA CYS A 161 -5.27 -15.24 -6.29
C CYS A 161 -3.83 -15.37 -5.79
N LYS A 162 -3.00 -14.36 -6.03
CA LYS A 162 -1.62 -14.29 -5.54
C LYS A 162 -1.41 -12.98 -4.80
N SER A 163 -0.83 -13.06 -3.60
CA SER A 163 -0.46 -11.87 -2.85
C SER A 163 0.71 -11.17 -3.54
N PRO A 164 0.67 -9.84 -3.73
CA PRO A 164 1.80 -9.09 -4.29
C PRO A 164 2.96 -8.95 -3.31
N PHE A 165 2.78 -9.42 -2.06
CA PHE A 165 3.74 -9.28 -0.97
C PHE A 165 4.56 -10.55 -0.68
N THR A 166 4.35 -11.65 -1.44
CA THR A 166 5.07 -12.94 -1.30
C THR A 166 6.17 -13.13 -2.33
#